data_AF-A0A2A4T8N9-F1
#
_entry.id   AF-A0A2A4T8N9-F1
#
_cell.length_a   1.000
_cell.length_b   1.000
_cell.length_c   1.000
_cell.angle_alpha   90.00
_cell.angle_beta   90.00
_cell.angle_gamma   90.00
#
_symmetry.space_group_name_H-M   'P 1'
#
loop_
_entity.id
_entity.type
_entity.pdbx_description
1 polymer ?
#
loop_
_entity_poly.entity_id
_entity_poly.type
_entity_poly.pdbx_seq_one_letter_code
_entity_poly.pdbx_strand_id
1 'polypeptide(L)'
;MKCSVFIATSVDGFIAKEDGSVDWLHTAGNPEADMGDQADMGMNDYMSSIDCMIMGRKCMDTISNMNLTPEQWPYGDTRIIVLSNTIKEAPENMKGKVEMYSGDLQALISNIESEGYKHAYIDGGTTIQAFINLKLINEMTITRTPILLGEGKPLFGKTFKDIKLEAAKAVAFPNDFIQVKYKVNYL
;
A
#
# COMPACT_ATOMS: atom_id res chain seq x y z
N MET A 1 5.63 16.79 -3.37
CA MET A 1 4.80 16.02 -2.41
C MET A 1 5.53 14.75 -1.99
N LYS A 2 5.44 14.32 -0.72
CA LYS A 2 6.00 13.04 -0.25
C LYS A 2 5.08 11.89 -0.69
N CYS A 3 5.64 10.83 -1.26
CA CYS A 3 4.93 9.57 -1.52
C CYS A 3 5.54 8.44 -0.68
N SER A 4 4.72 7.71 0.06
CA SER A 4 5.17 6.57 0.87
C SER A 4 4.37 5.31 0.62
N VAL A 5 5.02 4.17 0.87
CA VAL A 5 4.39 2.85 0.87
C VAL A 5 4.29 2.35 2.31
N PHE A 6 3.16 1.75 2.65
CA PHE A 6 2.97 0.98 3.89
C PHE A 6 2.26 -0.31 3.50
N ILE A 7 2.96 -1.44 3.51
CA ILE A 7 2.44 -2.67 2.90
C ILE A 7 2.91 -3.92 3.63
N ALA A 8 2.03 -4.93 3.69
CA ALA A 8 2.38 -6.27 4.16
C ALA A 8 2.77 -7.17 2.98
N THR A 9 3.72 -8.08 3.20
CA THR A 9 4.20 -9.03 2.19
C THR A 9 4.62 -10.34 2.83
N SER A 10 4.50 -11.45 2.10
CA SER A 10 5.02 -12.74 2.51
C SER A 10 6.56 -12.74 2.57
N VAL A 11 7.16 -13.81 3.11
CA VAL A 11 8.61 -13.97 3.14
C VAL A 11 9.20 -13.90 1.72
N ASP A 12 8.55 -14.53 0.76
CA ASP A 12 8.93 -14.60 -0.65
C ASP A 12 8.44 -13.40 -1.49
N GLY A 13 7.84 -12.37 -0.87
CA GLY A 13 7.63 -11.07 -1.51
C GLY A 13 6.29 -10.89 -2.23
N PHE A 14 5.29 -11.72 -1.93
CA PHE A 14 3.94 -11.63 -2.48
C PHE A 14 3.00 -10.85 -1.55
N ILE A 15 2.20 -9.96 -2.13
CA ILE A 15 1.22 -9.10 -1.41
C ILE A 15 -0.21 -9.64 -1.49
N ALA A 16 -0.46 -10.59 -2.38
CA ALA A 16 -1.75 -11.27 -2.53
C ALA A 16 -1.53 -12.61 -3.24
N LYS A 17 -2.47 -13.54 -3.09
CA LYS A 17 -2.51 -14.76 -3.91
C LYS A 17 -2.89 -14.44 -5.37
N GLU A 18 -2.85 -15.44 -6.25
CA GLU A 18 -3.16 -15.24 -7.66
C GLU A 18 -4.57 -14.73 -7.92
N ASP A 19 -5.53 -15.14 -7.10
CA ASP A 19 -6.92 -14.70 -7.09
C ASP A 19 -7.12 -13.30 -6.48
N GLY A 20 -6.06 -12.69 -5.93
CA GLY A 20 -6.09 -11.39 -5.28
C GLY A 20 -6.48 -11.41 -3.80
N SER A 21 -6.70 -12.59 -3.21
CA SER A 21 -7.02 -12.74 -1.78
C SER A 21 -5.82 -12.43 -0.88
N VAL A 22 -6.15 -11.90 0.30
CA VAL A 22 -5.18 -11.50 1.33
C VAL A 22 -5.46 -12.13 2.70
N ASP A 23 -6.40 -13.08 2.77
CA ASP A 23 -6.87 -13.72 4.01
C ASP A 23 -5.75 -14.40 4.80
N TRP A 24 -4.66 -14.77 4.12
CA TRP A 24 -3.46 -15.31 4.73
C TRP A 24 -2.82 -14.35 5.75
N LEU A 25 -3.05 -13.03 5.66
CA LEU A 25 -2.59 -12.07 6.65
C LEU A 25 -3.14 -12.35 8.05
N HIS A 26 -4.37 -12.86 8.15
CA HIS A 26 -5.03 -13.16 9.42
C HIS A 26 -4.48 -14.41 10.11
N THR A 27 -3.81 -15.29 9.37
CA THR A 27 -3.35 -16.60 9.88
C THR A 27 -1.84 -16.80 9.77
N ALA A 28 -1.11 -15.86 9.14
CA ALA A 28 0.32 -16.01 8.93
C ALA A 28 1.15 -15.91 10.22
N GLY A 29 0.70 -15.13 11.20
CA GLY A 29 1.44 -14.91 12.45
C GLY A 29 1.05 -15.89 13.54
N ASN A 30 1.67 -15.75 14.71
CA ASN A 30 1.22 -16.46 15.91
C ASN A 30 -0.08 -15.83 16.46
N PRO A 31 -1.24 -16.51 16.38
CA PRO A 31 -2.52 -15.96 16.82
C PRO A 31 -2.64 -15.82 18.34
N GLU A 32 -1.82 -16.53 19.11
CA GLU A 32 -1.81 -16.51 20.58
C GLU A 32 -0.86 -15.45 21.14
N ALA A 33 -0.18 -14.70 20.28
CA ALA A 33 0.77 -13.67 20.71
C ALA A 33 0.04 -12.48 21.36
N ASP A 34 0.48 -12.08 22.55
CA ASP A 34 0.05 -10.83 23.17
C ASP A 34 0.71 -9.65 22.44
N MET A 35 -0.08 -8.97 21.62
CA MET A 35 0.37 -7.81 20.84
C MET A 35 0.44 -6.52 21.67
N GLY A 36 -0.14 -6.49 22.88
CA GLY A 36 -0.25 -5.28 23.71
C GLY A 36 -0.70 -4.06 22.90
N ASP A 37 -0.01 -2.94 23.11
CA ASP A 37 -0.26 -1.67 22.40
C ASP A 37 0.20 -1.66 20.92
N GLN A 38 0.75 -2.78 20.41
CA GLN A 38 1.30 -2.89 19.05
C GLN A 38 0.36 -3.59 18.07
N ALA A 39 -0.90 -3.82 18.45
CA ALA A 39 -1.87 -4.58 17.66
C ALA A 39 -2.13 -4.00 16.26
N ASP A 40 -2.05 -2.67 16.08
CA ASP A 40 -2.25 -2.02 14.78
C ASP A 40 -0.97 -1.90 13.93
N MET A 41 0.19 -2.29 14.49
CA MET A 41 1.51 -2.20 13.87
C MET A 41 1.84 -0.83 13.24
N GLY A 42 1.31 0.25 13.82
CA GLY A 42 1.51 1.63 13.38
C GLY A 42 0.60 2.10 12.25
N MET A 43 -0.44 1.32 11.88
CA MET A 43 -1.35 1.70 10.80
C MET A 43 -2.12 2.99 11.11
N ASN A 44 -2.59 3.18 12.35
CA ASN A 44 -3.34 4.38 12.72
C ASN A 44 -2.45 5.64 12.65
N ASP A 45 -1.24 5.57 13.20
CA ASP A 45 -0.26 6.65 13.11
C ASP A 45 0.08 6.97 11.65
N TYR A 46 0.25 5.94 10.82
CA TYR A 46 0.51 6.12 9.39
C TYR A 46 -0.66 6.82 8.69
N MET A 47 -1.89 6.34 8.87
CA MET A 47 -3.10 6.92 8.28
C MET A 47 -3.33 8.36 8.73
N SER A 48 -3.03 8.69 9.99
CA SER A 48 -3.13 10.07 10.49
C SER A 48 -2.10 11.02 9.86
N SER A 49 -1.02 10.46 9.29
CA SER A 49 0.08 11.23 8.71
C SER A 49 -0.10 11.54 7.22
N ILE A 50 -1.01 10.87 6.53
CA ILE A 50 -1.24 11.01 5.08
C ILE A 50 -2.39 11.98 4.81
N ASP A 51 -2.33 12.63 3.66
CA ASP A 51 -3.39 13.53 3.19
C ASP A 51 -4.29 12.84 2.15
N CYS A 52 -3.74 11.90 1.36
CA CYS A 52 -4.47 11.14 0.35
C CYS A 52 -3.87 9.76 0.10
N MET A 53 -4.63 8.92 -0.61
CA MET A 53 -4.21 7.60 -1.08
C MET A 53 -4.30 7.52 -2.61
N ILE A 54 -3.29 6.93 -3.23
CA ILE A 54 -3.26 6.62 -4.65
C ILE A 54 -3.08 5.11 -4.80
N MET A 55 -4.05 4.45 -5.41
CA MET A 55 -4.03 3.01 -5.62
C MET A 55 -4.30 2.64 -7.08
N GLY A 56 -3.93 1.43 -7.48
CA GLY A 56 -4.29 0.90 -8.80
C GLY A 56 -5.67 0.23 -8.79
N ARG A 57 -6.29 0.10 -9.97
CA ARG A 57 -7.57 -0.62 -10.15
C ARG A 57 -7.62 -1.98 -9.45
N LYS A 58 -6.58 -2.81 -9.56
CA LYS A 58 -6.58 -4.15 -8.94
C LYS A 58 -6.65 -4.10 -7.40
N CYS A 59 -6.05 -3.08 -6.78
CA CYS A 59 -6.15 -2.86 -5.34
C CYS A 59 -7.58 -2.44 -4.96
N MET A 60 -8.17 -1.52 -5.73
CA MET A 60 -9.59 -1.16 -5.59
C MET A 60 -10.51 -2.39 -5.74
N ASP A 61 -10.27 -3.24 -6.73
CA ASP A 61 -11.05 -4.47 -6.96
C ASP A 61 -10.95 -5.41 -5.74
N THR A 62 -9.75 -5.60 -5.17
CA THR A 62 -9.55 -6.37 -3.94
C THR A 62 -10.33 -5.77 -2.75
N ILE A 63 -10.22 -4.47 -2.50
CA ILE A 63 -10.93 -3.78 -1.41
C ILE A 63 -12.45 -3.88 -1.62
N SER A 64 -12.92 -3.69 -2.86
CA SER A 64 -14.33 -3.83 -3.23
C SER A 64 -14.85 -5.23 -2.90
N ASN A 65 -14.09 -6.27 -3.19
CA ASN A 65 -14.49 -7.66 -2.97
C ASN A 65 -14.56 -8.05 -1.48
N MET A 66 -13.96 -7.26 -0.58
CA MET A 66 -14.10 -7.45 0.87
C MET A 66 -15.50 -7.08 1.38
N ASN A 67 -16.32 -6.36 0.57
CA ASN A 67 -17.69 -5.97 0.91
C ASN A 67 -17.82 -5.29 2.28
N LEU A 68 -16.89 -4.39 2.60
CA LEU A 68 -16.83 -3.69 3.89
C LEU A 68 -18.07 -2.82 4.10
N THR A 69 -18.64 -2.89 5.32
CA THR A 69 -19.68 -1.95 5.76
C THR A 69 -19.08 -0.54 5.96
N PRO A 70 -19.89 0.51 6.07
CA PRO A 70 -19.39 1.85 6.40
C PRO A 70 -18.55 1.89 7.68
N GLU A 71 -18.91 1.10 8.70
CA GLU A 71 -18.20 1.02 9.98
C GLU A 71 -16.87 0.27 9.88
N GLN A 72 -16.73 -0.60 8.86
CA GLN A 72 -15.50 -1.35 8.60
C GLN A 72 -14.54 -0.61 7.67
N TRP A 73 -14.95 0.54 7.10
CA TRP A 73 -14.14 1.30 6.15
C TRP A 73 -12.90 1.90 6.83
N PRO A 74 -11.68 1.42 6.55
CA PRO A 74 -10.50 1.78 7.34
C PRO A 74 -9.91 3.14 6.96
N TYR A 75 -10.35 3.71 5.83
CA TYR A 75 -9.74 4.91 5.27
C TYR A 75 -10.42 6.22 5.72
N GLY A 76 -11.52 6.14 6.46
CA GLY A 76 -12.31 7.31 6.89
C GLY A 76 -12.61 8.23 5.70
N ASP A 77 -12.36 9.52 5.89
CA ASP A 77 -12.55 10.59 4.88
C ASP A 77 -11.32 10.81 3.98
N THR A 78 -10.31 9.93 4.04
CA THR A 78 -9.10 10.06 3.21
C THR A 78 -9.49 10.07 1.74
N ARG A 79 -9.02 11.08 1.00
CA ARG A 79 -9.22 11.14 -0.45
C ARG A 79 -8.50 9.97 -1.14
N ILE A 80 -9.23 9.15 -1.87
CA ILE A 80 -8.67 7.99 -2.58
C ILE A 80 -8.77 8.18 -4.10
N ILE A 81 -7.62 8.07 -4.77
CA ILE A 81 -7.51 8.19 -6.23
C ILE A 81 -7.13 6.82 -6.81
N VAL A 82 -7.94 6.32 -7.74
CA VAL A 82 -7.76 5.02 -8.39
C VAL A 82 -7.24 5.20 -9.81
N LEU A 83 -6.05 4.68 -10.07
CA LEU A 83 -5.42 4.69 -11.38
C LEU A 83 -5.99 3.59 -12.27
N SER A 84 -6.55 4.00 -13.41
CA SER A 84 -7.14 3.08 -14.38
C SER A 84 -7.19 3.71 -15.77
N ASN A 85 -6.56 3.06 -16.75
CA ASN A 85 -6.65 3.47 -18.17
C ASN A 85 -7.84 2.85 -18.92
N THR A 86 -8.52 1.87 -18.32
CA THR A 86 -9.57 1.07 -18.99
C THR A 86 -10.95 1.28 -18.40
N ILE A 87 -11.06 1.28 -17.07
CA ILE A 87 -12.31 1.51 -16.34
C ILE A 87 -12.38 2.98 -15.93
N LYS A 88 -13.48 3.65 -16.26
CA LYS A 88 -13.72 5.07 -15.93
C LYS A 88 -14.66 5.29 -14.75
N GLU A 89 -15.41 4.26 -14.36
CA GLU A 89 -16.38 4.35 -13.26
C GLU A 89 -16.04 3.34 -12.17
N ALA A 90 -16.16 3.76 -10.91
CA ALA A 90 -15.97 2.88 -9.77
C ALA A 90 -17.13 1.87 -9.65
N PRO A 91 -16.88 0.66 -9.11
CA PRO A 91 -17.93 -0.27 -8.69
C PRO A 91 -18.93 0.39 -7.75
N GLU A 92 -20.17 -0.09 -7.72
CA GLU A 92 -21.27 0.55 -6.99
C GLU A 92 -20.96 0.75 -5.50
N ASN A 93 -20.37 -0.24 -4.84
CA ASN A 93 -19.95 -0.19 -3.44
C ASN A 93 -18.74 0.73 -3.16
N MET A 94 -18.08 1.23 -4.20
CA MET A 94 -16.94 2.15 -4.14
C MET A 94 -17.30 3.56 -4.63
N LYS A 95 -18.48 3.76 -5.23
CA LYS A 95 -18.94 5.09 -5.65
C LYS A 95 -18.99 6.06 -4.47
N GLY A 96 -18.49 7.26 -4.67
CA GLY A 96 -18.38 8.28 -3.63
C GLY A 96 -17.22 8.08 -2.65
N LYS A 97 -16.55 6.92 -2.65
CA LYS A 97 -15.35 6.65 -1.83
C LYS A 97 -14.05 6.86 -2.57
N VAL A 98 -14.09 6.85 -3.91
CA VAL A 98 -12.91 6.92 -4.77
C VAL A 98 -13.12 7.85 -5.97
N GLU A 99 -12.03 8.45 -6.42
CA GLU A 99 -11.92 9.22 -7.66
C GLU A 99 -11.16 8.43 -8.72
N MET A 100 -11.75 8.22 -9.89
CA MET A 100 -11.07 7.53 -10.99
C MET A 100 -10.14 8.48 -11.73
N TYR A 101 -8.89 8.07 -11.97
CA TYR A 101 -7.91 8.85 -12.71
C TYR A 101 -7.28 8.04 -13.85
N SER A 102 -7.21 8.68 -15.03
CA SER A 102 -6.52 8.19 -16.22
C SER A 102 -5.65 9.31 -16.76
N GLY A 103 -4.33 9.16 -16.72
CA GLY A 103 -3.41 10.21 -17.15
C GLY A 103 -1.97 9.96 -16.71
N ASP A 104 -1.16 11.00 -16.85
CA ASP A 104 0.24 10.97 -16.44
C ASP A 104 0.39 11.11 -14.91
N LEU A 105 1.25 10.29 -14.32
CA LEU A 105 1.42 10.25 -12.87
C LEU A 105 2.14 11.50 -12.32
N GLN A 106 3.06 12.10 -13.08
CA GLN A 106 3.73 13.32 -12.62
C GLN A 106 2.77 14.51 -12.64
N ALA A 107 1.90 14.58 -13.66
CA ALA A 107 0.81 15.55 -13.73
C ALA A 107 -0.17 15.37 -12.56
N LEU A 108 -0.58 14.13 -12.25
CA LEU A 108 -1.42 13.85 -11.09
C LEU A 108 -0.78 14.36 -9.80
N ILE A 109 0.48 14.01 -9.55
CA ILE A 109 1.20 14.41 -8.33
C ILE A 109 1.33 15.94 -8.23
N SER A 110 1.62 16.60 -9.35
CA SER A 110 1.72 18.07 -9.39
C SER A 110 0.39 18.74 -9.09
N ASN A 111 -0.71 18.20 -9.61
CA ASN A 111 -2.05 18.72 -9.34
C ASN A 111 -2.43 18.55 -7.87
N ILE A 112 -2.24 17.35 -7.31
CA ILE A 112 -2.52 17.07 -5.90
C ILE A 112 -1.69 17.99 -4.99
N GLU A 113 -0.41 18.20 -5.31
CA GLU A 113 0.46 19.13 -4.56
C GLU A 113 -0.02 20.58 -4.67
N SER A 114 -0.51 21.02 -5.84
CA SER A 114 -1.06 22.36 -6.02
C SER A 114 -2.34 22.62 -5.22
N GLU A 115 -3.06 21.55 -4.87
CA GLU A 115 -4.24 21.59 -4.00
C GLU A 115 -3.85 21.62 -2.50
N GLY A 116 -2.55 21.55 -2.17
CA GLY A 116 -2.03 21.70 -0.82
C GLY A 116 -1.72 20.39 -0.08
N TYR A 117 -1.94 19.24 -0.72
CA TYR A 117 -1.61 17.92 -0.17
C TYR A 117 -0.08 17.73 -0.12
N LYS A 118 0.43 17.13 0.95
CA LYS A 118 1.87 17.01 1.22
C LYS A 118 2.34 15.57 1.31
N HIS A 119 1.47 14.62 1.62
CA HIS A 119 1.82 13.23 1.84
C HIS A 119 0.79 12.26 1.25
N ALA A 120 1.21 11.49 0.24
CA ALA A 120 0.38 10.48 -0.41
C ALA A 120 0.80 9.05 -0.01
N TYR A 121 -0.17 8.23 0.38
CA TYR A 121 -0.02 6.78 0.49
C TYR A 121 -0.16 6.13 -0.88
N ILE A 122 0.87 5.42 -1.33
CA ILE A 122 0.88 4.69 -2.59
C ILE A 122 0.66 3.20 -2.32
N ASP A 123 -0.41 2.64 -2.87
CA ASP A 123 -0.81 1.25 -2.65
C ASP A 123 -1.10 0.47 -3.94
N GLY A 124 -0.99 -0.86 -3.85
CA GLY A 124 -1.13 -1.80 -4.95
C GLY A 124 0.18 -2.01 -5.69
N GLY A 125 0.59 -3.28 -5.83
CA GLY A 125 1.91 -3.67 -6.37
C GLY A 125 2.26 -3.02 -7.71
N THR A 126 1.36 -3.03 -8.70
CA THR A 126 1.61 -2.39 -10.00
C THR A 126 1.80 -0.88 -9.90
N THR A 127 1.03 -0.21 -9.03
CA THR A 127 1.13 1.23 -8.79
C THR A 127 2.44 1.57 -8.08
N ILE A 128 2.77 0.84 -7.02
CA ILE A 128 4.05 0.97 -6.30
C ILE A 128 5.23 0.81 -7.28
N GLN A 129 5.22 -0.23 -8.12
CA GLN A 129 6.26 -0.46 -9.11
C GLN A 129 6.38 0.68 -10.14
N ALA A 130 5.26 1.26 -10.58
CA ALA A 130 5.26 2.40 -11.48
C ALA A 130 5.88 3.64 -10.81
N PHE A 131 5.47 3.95 -9.57
CA PHE A 131 6.01 5.07 -8.80
C PHE A 131 7.51 4.90 -8.51
N ILE A 132 7.96 3.68 -8.21
CA ILE A 132 9.38 3.36 -8.05
C ILE A 132 10.16 3.70 -9.34
N ASN A 133 9.66 3.26 -10.49
CA ASN A 133 10.32 3.49 -11.78
C ASN A 133 10.29 4.96 -12.23
N LEU A 134 9.32 5.75 -11.77
CA LEU A 134 9.25 7.19 -11.96
C LEU A 134 10.05 8.00 -10.91
N LYS A 135 10.76 7.32 -10.01
CA LYS A 135 11.53 7.93 -8.91
C LYS A 135 10.67 8.75 -7.93
N LEU A 136 9.43 8.35 -7.69
CA LEU A 136 8.46 9.11 -6.91
C LEU A 136 8.32 8.66 -5.44
N ILE A 137 8.74 7.44 -5.06
CA ILE A 137 8.60 6.97 -3.67
C ILE A 137 9.74 7.51 -2.80
N ASN A 138 9.40 8.09 -1.66
CA ASN A 138 10.38 8.62 -0.69
C ASN A 138 10.64 7.65 0.46
N GLU A 139 9.61 6.95 0.95
CA GLU A 139 9.69 6.03 2.08
C GLU A 139 8.91 4.75 1.82
N MET A 140 9.39 3.63 2.34
CA MET A 140 8.67 2.35 2.35
C MET A 140 8.68 1.76 3.75
N THR A 141 7.52 1.39 4.25
CA THR A 141 7.34 0.57 5.44
C THR A 141 6.79 -0.77 4.99
N ILE A 142 7.58 -1.83 5.18
CA ILE A 142 7.27 -3.18 4.69
C ILE A 142 7.15 -4.11 5.89
N THR A 143 5.95 -4.64 6.12
CA THR A 143 5.69 -5.66 7.13
C THR A 143 5.80 -7.03 6.49
N ARG A 144 6.86 -7.76 6.81
CA ARG A 144 7.08 -9.13 6.34
C ARG A 144 6.42 -10.11 7.30
N THR A 145 5.50 -10.91 6.79
CA THR A 145 4.83 -11.96 7.54
C THR A 145 5.62 -13.28 7.43
N PRO A 146 5.53 -14.20 8.41
CA PRO A 146 6.34 -15.41 8.45
C PRO A 146 5.71 -16.56 7.65
N ILE A 147 5.29 -16.30 6.41
CA ILE A 147 4.71 -17.30 5.50
C ILE A 147 5.40 -17.28 4.13
N LEU A 148 5.51 -18.44 3.49
CA LEU A 148 5.86 -18.58 2.07
C LEU A 148 4.57 -18.86 1.30
N LEU A 149 4.25 -18.04 0.29
CA LEU A 149 3.09 -18.28 -0.58
C LEU A 149 3.45 -19.13 -1.79
N GLY A 150 4.71 -19.14 -2.23
CA GLY A 150 5.21 -19.84 -3.40
C GLY A 150 4.87 -19.16 -4.73
N GLU A 151 3.69 -18.54 -4.81
CA GLU A 151 3.20 -17.79 -5.96
C GLU A 151 2.22 -16.69 -5.54
N GLY A 152 1.95 -15.74 -6.44
CA GLY A 152 1.00 -14.66 -6.17
C GLY A 152 1.33 -13.37 -6.91
N LYS A 153 0.81 -12.25 -6.39
CA LYS A 153 1.11 -10.92 -6.90
C LYS A 153 2.34 -10.38 -6.18
N PRO A 154 3.48 -10.17 -6.87
CA PRO A 154 4.69 -9.71 -6.21
C PRO A 154 4.61 -8.22 -5.86
N LEU A 155 5.20 -7.83 -4.73
CA LEU A 155 5.34 -6.42 -4.34
C LEU A 155 6.18 -5.66 -5.36
N PHE A 156 7.38 -6.19 -5.65
CA PHE A 156 8.35 -5.59 -6.54
C PHE A 156 8.35 -6.26 -7.92
N GLY A 157 8.85 -5.52 -8.89
CA GLY A 157 9.02 -5.97 -10.26
C GLY A 157 10.33 -5.47 -10.83
N LYS A 158 10.42 -5.41 -12.16
CA LYS A 158 11.60 -4.89 -12.84
C LYS A 158 11.81 -3.40 -12.51
N THR A 159 13.02 -3.06 -12.06
CA THR A 159 13.49 -1.68 -11.95
C THR A 159 14.38 -1.32 -13.14
N PHE A 160 14.42 -0.04 -13.52
CA PHE A 160 15.31 0.43 -14.60
C PHE A 160 16.77 0.53 -14.18
N LYS A 161 17.03 0.70 -12.88
CA LYS A 161 18.35 0.76 -12.25
C LYS A 161 18.28 0.16 -10.85
N ASP A 162 19.44 -0.07 -10.26
CA ASP A 162 19.55 -0.38 -8.84
C ASP A 162 19.09 0.84 -8.01
N ILE A 163 18.32 0.59 -6.96
CA ILE A 163 17.77 1.62 -6.07
C ILE A 163 18.25 1.30 -4.66
N LYS A 164 18.89 2.26 -4.01
CA LYS A 164 19.36 2.07 -2.64
C LYS A 164 18.23 2.35 -1.66
N LEU A 165 18.11 1.49 -0.66
CA LEU A 165 17.29 1.72 0.52
C LEU A 165 18.21 2.01 1.70
N GLU A 166 17.89 3.03 2.46
CA GLU A 166 18.76 3.54 3.51
C GLU A 166 17.99 3.96 4.76
N ALA A 167 18.72 4.28 5.84
CA ALA A 167 18.17 4.64 7.14
C ALA A 167 17.16 3.60 7.69
N ALA A 168 17.50 2.31 7.54
CA ALA A 168 16.66 1.21 7.94
C ALA A 168 16.32 1.26 9.44
N LYS A 169 15.03 1.10 9.76
CA LYS A 169 14.54 0.86 11.13
C LYS A 169 13.68 -0.38 11.11
N ALA A 170 13.98 -1.35 11.97
CA ALA A 170 13.28 -2.61 12.04
C ALA A 170 12.61 -2.80 13.41
N VAL A 171 11.40 -3.35 13.39
CA VAL A 171 10.67 -3.79 14.58
C VAL A 171 10.23 -5.23 14.33
N ALA A 172 10.52 -6.11 15.29
CA ALA A 172 9.96 -7.45 15.34
C ALA A 172 8.78 -7.42 16.32
N PHE A 173 7.63 -7.93 15.89
CA PHE A 173 6.41 -7.99 16.69
C PHE A 173 6.25 -9.36 17.36
N PRO A 174 5.46 -9.44 18.46
CA PRO A 174 5.19 -10.70 19.16
C PRO A 174 4.59 -11.82 18.30
N ASN A 175 3.87 -11.48 17.23
CA ASN A 175 3.27 -12.44 16.30
C ASN A 175 4.19 -12.89 15.16
N ASP A 176 5.51 -12.73 15.33
CA ASP A 176 6.58 -13.08 14.39
C ASP A 176 6.65 -12.23 13.10
N PHE A 177 5.88 -11.13 13.03
CA PHE A 177 5.98 -10.18 11.93
C PHE A 177 7.22 -9.30 12.10
N ILE A 178 7.88 -8.98 10.99
CA ILE A 178 9.01 -8.04 10.97
C ILE A 178 8.65 -6.87 10.08
N GLN A 179 8.55 -5.67 10.65
CA GLN A 179 8.36 -4.45 9.89
C GLN A 179 9.67 -3.69 9.74
N VAL A 180 10.00 -3.31 8.51
CA VAL A 180 11.17 -2.50 8.22
C VAL A 180 10.78 -1.25 7.46
N LYS A 181 11.19 -0.10 7.98
CA LYS A 181 11.06 1.20 7.35
C LYS A 181 12.37 1.61 6.68
N TYR A 182 12.28 2.11 5.45
CA TYR A 182 13.39 2.62 4.66
C TYR A 182 13.09 4.00 4.10
N LYS A 183 14.15 4.79 3.91
CA LYS A 183 14.17 5.88 2.93
C LYS A 183 14.65 5.34 1.58
N VAL A 184 14.06 5.84 0.50
CA VAL A 184 14.41 5.44 -0.86
C VAL A 184 15.37 6.45 -1.47
N ASN A 185 16.46 5.96 -2.05
CA ASN A 185 17.49 6.77 -2.68
C ASN A 185 17.72 6.33 -4.14
N TYR A 186 17.24 7.18 -5.05
CA TYR A 186 17.42 7.00 -6.47
C TYR A 186 18.75 7.62 -6.90
N LEU A 187 19.75 6.77 -7.16
CA LEU A 187 21.04 7.18 -7.74
C LEU A 187 20.88 7.87 -9.11
#